data_AF-A0A7L2L224-F1
#
_entry.id   AF-A0A7L2L224-F1
#
_cell.length_a   1.000
_cell.length_b   1.000
_cell.length_c   1.000
_cell.angle_alpha   90.00
_cell.angle_beta   90.00
_cell.angle_gamma   90.00
#
_symmetry.space_group_name_H-M   'P 1'
#
loop_
_entity.id
_entity.type
_entity.pdbx_description
1 polymer ?
#
loop_
_entity_poly.entity_id
_entity_poly.type
_entity_poly.pdbx_seq_one_letter_code
_entity_poly.pdbx_strand_id
1 'polypeptide(L)'
;PGENETKVNLEELKTSVLYSGPVDPAEWVGLRKSKPLLVYLRNNLLMLAILAFEVTIYRHQEYYRCRNNLTAPVTKTIFHDITRAHLDDGLVNCVKYFINYFFYKFGLESSLVLVISVPLPCLFVRMHMKCTLKIFPYMVIFHDFLCLSEGSNSQIPLLFHICTSYQNMWLYYPWRSGNANFNSNIIKWLYFPDFIVRPNPVFLVYDFMLLLCASLQRQTFEDENKAAVRIMAGDNVEICMNLDAASFSQHNPVPDFIHCR
;
A
#
# COMPACT_ATOMS: atom_id res chain seq x y z
N PRO A 1 40.33 6.24 -7.46
CA PRO A 1 39.90 7.66 -7.53
C PRO A 1 41.00 8.60 -7.00
N GLY A 2 41.41 9.56 -7.83
CA GLY A 2 42.27 10.65 -7.38
C GLY A 2 41.48 11.64 -6.53
N GLU A 3 42.17 12.43 -5.69
CA GLU A 3 41.56 13.45 -4.80
C GLU A 3 40.70 14.49 -5.54
N ASN A 4 40.87 14.62 -6.87
CA ASN A 4 40.18 15.62 -7.69
C ASN A 4 38.83 15.19 -8.27
N GLU A 5 38.45 13.90 -8.18
CA GLU A 5 37.24 13.39 -8.86
C GLU A 5 36.02 13.30 -7.93
N THR A 6 36.22 13.08 -6.63
CA THR A 6 35.15 12.89 -5.65
C THR A 6 35.45 13.60 -4.33
N LYS A 7 34.46 14.29 -3.76
CA LYS A 7 34.56 15.02 -2.47
C LYS A 7 34.58 14.12 -1.23
N VAL A 8 34.56 12.79 -1.43
CA VAL A 8 34.38 11.81 -0.36
C VAL A 8 35.73 11.39 0.22
N ASN A 9 35.82 11.29 1.54
CA ASN A 9 37.04 10.82 2.22
C ASN A 9 37.39 9.39 1.78
N LEU A 10 38.69 9.12 1.59
CA LEU A 10 39.20 7.82 1.13
C LEU A 10 38.77 6.66 2.05
N GLU A 11 38.68 6.91 3.36
CA GLU A 11 38.22 5.91 4.34
C GLU A 11 36.73 5.58 4.18
N GLU A 12 35.88 6.56 3.85
CA GLU A 12 34.47 6.31 3.55
C GLU A 12 34.29 5.59 2.20
N LEU A 13 35.10 5.93 1.19
CA LEU A 13 35.09 5.25 -0.10
C LEU A 13 35.39 3.75 0.05
N LYS A 14 36.36 3.37 0.88
CA LYS A 14 36.70 1.95 1.14
C LYS A 14 35.53 1.16 1.75
N THR A 15 34.59 1.82 2.42
CA THR A 15 33.38 1.17 2.96
C THR A 15 32.26 1.00 1.94
N SER A 16 32.37 1.63 0.76
CA SER A 16 31.36 1.54 -0.30
C SER A 16 31.38 0.20 -1.02
N VAL A 17 30.25 -0.15 -1.65
CA VAL A 17 30.11 -1.41 -2.42
C VAL A 17 31.12 -1.53 -3.56
N LEU A 18 31.49 -0.42 -4.20
CA LEU A 18 32.40 -0.40 -5.37
C LEU A 18 33.87 -0.58 -5.01
N TYR A 19 34.30 -0.12 -3.84
CA TYR A 19 35.73 -0.07 -3.46
C TYR A 19 36.10 -0.98 -2.29
N SER A 20 35.12 -1.66 -1.68
CA SER A 20 35.37 -2.65 -0.63
C SER A 20 35.91 -3.99 -1.15
N GLY A 21 35.65 -4.34 -2.42
CA GLY A 21 36.11 -5.58 -3.03
C GLY A 21 35.79 -5.67 -4.52
N PRO A 22 36.18 -6.78 -5.19
CA PRO A 22 35.83 -7.01 -6.59
C PRO A 22 34.32 -7.17 -6.73
N VAL A 23 33.72 -6.38 -7.63
CA VAL A 23 32.27 -6.42 -7.90
C VAL A 23 31.97 -7.50 -8.94
N ASP A 24 31.07 -8.43 -8.60
CA ASP A 24 30.56 -9.44 -9.52
C ASP A 24 29.32 -8.91 -10.27
N PRO A 25 29.35 -8.78 -11.61
CA PRO A 25 28.18 -8.34 -12.39
C PRO A 25 26.95 -9.24 -12.19
N ALA A 26 27.13 -10.52 -11.88
CA ALA A 26 26.03 -11.45 -11.66
C ALA A 26 25.27 -11.16 -10.36
N GLU A 27 25.93 -10.59 -9.35
CA GLU A 27 25.30 -10.26 -8.07
C GLU A 27 24.27 -9.13 -8.22
N TRP A 28 24.50 -8.17 -9.13
CA TRP A 28 23.52 -7.11 -9.44
C TRP A 28 22.25 -7.66 -10.11
N VAL A 29 22.38 -8.68 -10.95
CA VAL A 29 21.23 -9.39 -11.55
C VAL A 29 20.50 -10.26 -10.51
N GLY A 30 21.04 -10.37 -9.29
CA GLY A 30 20.47 -11.17 -8.21
C GLY A 30 20.91 -12.63 -8.25
N LEU A 31 22.01 -12.96 -8.93
CA LEU A 31 22.62 -14.30 -8.92
C LEU A 31 23.76 -14.33 -7.91
N ARG A 32 23.54 -14.98 -6.77
CA ARG A 32 24.58 -15.17 -5.76
C ARG A 32 24.83 -16.65 -5.51
N LYS A 33 26.10 -17.05 -5.56
CA LYS A 33 26.53 -18.40 -5.19
C LYS A 33 26.42 -18.56 -3.67
N SER A 34 25.39 -19.28 -3.21
CA SER A 34 25.16 -19.57 -1.79
C SER A 34 25.26 -21.06 -1.49
N LYS A 35 25.84 -21.39 -0.34
CA LYS A 35 25.78 -22.72 0.28
C LYS A 35 25.23 -22.48 1.70
N PRO A 36 24.04 -22.97 2.07
CA PRO A 36 23.17 -23.96 1.40
C PRO A 36 22.19 -23.38 0.35
N LEU A 37 21.99 -24.11 -0.76
CA LEU A 37 21.14 -23.70 -1.89
C LEU A 37 19.65 -23.56 -1.52
N LEU A 38 19.14 -24.43 -0.64
CA LEU A 38 17.72 -24.42 -0.29
C LEU A 38 17.30 -23.12 0.41
N VAL A 39 18.16 -22.57 1.28
CA VAL A 39 17.89 -21.29 1.97
C VAL A 39 17.83 -20.15 0.96
N TYR A 40 18.68 -20.18 -0.06
CA TYR A 40 18.68 -19.20 -1.14
C TYR A 40 17.40 -19.25 -2.00
N LEU A 41 16.90 -20.45 -2.30
CA LEU A 41 15.69 -20.65 -3.11
C LEU A 41 14.39 -20.57 -2.30
N ARG A 42 14.45 -20.61 -0.97
CA ARG A 42 13.27 -20.71 -0.08
C ARG A 42 12.19 -19.68 -0.42
N ASN A 43 12.56 -18.42 -0.59
CA ASN A 43 11.58 -17.35 -0.85
C ASN A 43 10.88 -17.51 -2.21
N ASN A 44 11.61 -17.93 -3.25
CA ASN A 44 11.03 -18.20 -4.57
C ASN A 44 10.10 -19.42 -4.54
N LEU A 45 10.50 -20.48 -3.83
CA LEU A 45 9.67 -21.67 -3.66
C LEU A 45 8.39 -21.36 -2.88
N LEU A 46 8.46 -20.54 -1.83
CA LEU A 46 7.29 -20.08 -1.08
C LEU A 46 6.36 -19.21 -1.95
N MET A 47 6.92 -18.29 -2.74
CA MET A 47 6.14 -17.49 -3.68
C MET A 47 5.40 -18.37 -4.69
N LEU A 48 6.09 -19.35 -5.28
CA LEU A 48 5.48 -20.31 -6.20
C LEU A 48 4.39 -21.14 -5.53
N ALA A 49 4.61 -21.59 -4.30
CA ALA A 49 3.63 -22.34 -3.53
C ALA A 49 2.36 -21.50 -3.26
N ILE A 50 2.51 -20.21 -2.91
CA ILE A 50 1.39 -19.30 -2.70
C ILE A 50 0.59 -19.09 -3.99
N LEU A 51 1.27 -18.85 -5.12
CA LEU A 51 0.60 -18.69 -6.43
C LEU A 51 -0.15 -19.96 -6.86
N ALA A 52 0.45 -21.14 -6.66
CA ALA A 52 -0.21 -22.41 -6.93
C ALA A 52 -1.42 -22.62 -6.00
N PHE A 53 -1.28 -22.26 -4.73
CA PHE A 53 -2.35 -22.38 -3.73
C PHE A 53 -3.52 -21.43 -4.03
N GLU A 54 -3.26 -20.20 -4.47
CA GLU A 54 -4.27 -19.26 -4.93
C GLU A 54 -5.16 -19.86 -6.02
N VAL A 55 -4.54 -20.34 -7.11
CA VAL A 55 -5.27 -20.96 -8.23
C VAL A 55 -6.02 -22.21 -7.76
N THR A 56 -5.40 -23.01 -6.88
CA THR A 56 -6.02 -24.20 -6.31
C THR A 56 -7.28 -23.86 -5.51
N ILE A 57 -7.26 -22.82 -4.68
CA ILE A 57 -8.44 -22.36 -3.94
C ILE A 57 -9.53 -21.90 -4.90
N TYR A 58 -9.21 -21.08 -5.90
CA TYR A 58 -10.20 -20.60 -6.87
C TYR A 58 -10.88 -21.76 -7.60
N ARG A 59 -10.11 -22.73 -8.07
CA ARG A 59 -10.63 -23.93 -8.73
C ARG A 59 -11.45 -24.82 -7.80
N HIS A 60 -11.02 -24.96 -6.55
CA HIS A 60 -11.76 -25.73 -5.56
C HIS A 60 -13.13 -25.09 -5.26
N GLN A 61 -13.17 -23.76 -5.08
CA GLN A 61 -14.42 -23.02 -4.87
C GLN A 61 -15.36 -23.12 -6.08
N GLU A 62 -14.83 -23.01 -7.29
CA GLU A 62 -15.59 -23.16 -8.54
C GLU A 62 -16.18 -24.57 -8.65
N TYR A 63 -15.37 -25.61 -8.44
CA TYR A 63 -15.81 -27.00 -8.46
C TYR A 63 -16.92 -27.27 -7.43
N TYR A 64 -16.75 -26.79 -6.20
CA TYR A 64 -17.75 -26.95 -5.14
C TYR A 64 -19.09 -26.30 -5.51
N ARG A 65 -19.06 -25.09 -6.09
CA ARG A 65 -20.26 -24.37 -6.54
C ARG A 65 -20.97 -25.12 -7.67
N CYS A 66 -20.21 -25.60 -8.67
CA CYS A 66 -20.78 -26.36 -9.79
C CYS A 66 -21.43 -27.67 -9.32
N ARG A 67 -20.77 -28.42 -8.42
CA ARG A 67 -21.28 -29.70 -7.93
C ARG A 67 -22.58 -29.54 -7.14
N ASN A 68 -22.72 -28.45 -6.39
CA ASN A 68 -23.86 -28.19 -5.52
C ASN A 68 -24.90 -27.25 -6.15
N ASN A 69 -24.76 -26.89 -7.43
CA ASN A 69 -25.61 -25.92 -8.14
C ASN A 69 -25.76 -24.58 -7.40
N LEU A 70 -24.68 -24.10 -6.77
CA LEU A 70 -24.65 -22.82 -6.05
C LEU A 70 -24.16 -21.69 -6.97
N THR A 71 -24.78 -20.53 -6.87
CA THR A 71 -24.34 -19.31 -7.57
C THR A 71 -23.23 -18.60 -6.79
N ALA A 72 -22.43 -17.79 -7.49
CA ALA A 72 -21.47 -16.92 -6.82
C ALA A 72 -22.21 -15.84 -6.00
N PRO A 73 -21.86 -15.62 -4.72
CA PRO A 73 -22.53 -14.62 -3.91
C PRO A 73 -22.25 -13.22 -4.47
N VAL A 74 -23.31 -12.39 -4.52
CA VAL A 74 -23.27 -11.04 -5.11
C VAL A 74 -22.32 -10.13 -4.34
N THR A 75 -22.32 -10.26 -3.02
CA THR A 75 -21.32 -9.67 -2.14
C THR A 75 -20.32 -10.78 -1.76
N LYS A 76 -19.03 -10.54 -1.96
CA LYS A 76 -17.95 -11.50 -1.66
C LYS A 76 -17.71 -11.61 -0.14
N THR A 77 -18.76 -11.82 0.65
CA THR A 77 -18.74 -11.84 2.12
C THR A 77 -18.45 -13.24 2.65
N ILE A 78 -18.09 -13.31 3.94
CA ILE A 78 -17.86 -14.57 4.65
C ILE A 78 -19.18 -15.11 5.21
N PHE A 79 -19.96 -14.24 5.87
CA PHE A 79 -21.26 -14.57 6.43
C PHE A 79 -22.38 -14.02 5.53
N HIS A 80 -23.04 -14.89 4.76
CA HIS A 80 -24.07 -14.47 3.80
C HIS A 80 -25.41 -14.09 4.46
N ASP A 81 -25.62 -14.55 5.68
CA ASP A 81 -26.78 -14.34 6.54
C ASP A 81 -26.80 -12.94 7.19
N ILE A 82 -25.66 -12.27 7.29
CA ILE A 82 -25.52 -11.00 8.01
C ILE A 82 -25.55 -9.81 7.04
N THR A 83 -26.52 -8.93 7.26
CA THR A 83 -26.76 -7.68 6.51
C THR A 83 -26.82 -6.49 7.46
N ARG A 84 -26.95 -5.27 6.92
CA ARG A 84 -27.10 -4.04 7.72
C ARG A 84 -28.27 -4.09 8.71
N ALA A 85 -29.36 -4.79 8.38
CA ALA A 85 -30.50 -4.94 9.28
C ALA A 85 -30.13 -5.70 10.56
N HIS A 86 -29.23 -6.68 10.47
CA HIS A 86 -28.81 -7.52 11.59
C HIS A 86 -27.73 -6.89 12.48
N LEU A 87 -27.21 -5.71 12.11
CA LEU A 87 -26.14 -5.02 12.83
C LEU A 87 -26.56 -4.71 14.29
N ASP A 88 -27.80 -4.28 14.47
CA ASP A 88 -28.31 -3.74 15.73
C ASP A 88 -29.00 -4.82 16.61
N ASP A 89 -29.08 -6.07 16.14
CA ASP A 89 -29.75 -7.18 16.85
C ASP A 89 -28.93 -7.76 18.02
N GLY A 90 -27.61 -7.56 18.03
CA GLY A 90 -26.75 -8.05 19.09
C GLY A 90 -25.26 -8.01 18.77
N LEU A 91 -24.42 -8.11 19.81
CA LEU A 91 -22.96 -7.95 19.70
C LEU A 91 -22.33 -8.96 18.72
N VAL A 92 -22.78 -10.21 18.70
CA VAL A 92 -22.25 -11.24 17.80
C VAL A 92 -22.54 -10.92 16.34
N ASN A 93 -23.77 -10.46 16.05
CA ASN A 93 -24.16 -10.08 14.69
C ASN A 93 -23.42 -8.81 14.24
N CYS A 94 -23.21 -7.87 15.17
CA CYS A 94 -22.39 -6.68 14.95
C CYS A 94 -20.93 -7.03 14.58
N VAL A 95 -20.30 -7.94 15.32
CA VAL A 95 -18.93 -8.40 14.98
C VAL A 95 -18.89 -9.09 13.63
N LYS A 96 -19.84 -9.98 13.32
CA LYS A 96 -19.92 -10.63 12.00
C LYS A 96 -20.12 -9.62 10.87
N TYR A 97 -20.93 -8.59 11.09
CA TYR A 97 -21.15 -7.50 10.15
C TYR A 97 -19.85 -6.75 9.88
N PHE A 98 -19.11 -6.37 10.92
CA PHE A 98 -17.82 -5.70 10.74
C PHE A 98 -16.80 -6.61 10.06
N ILE A 99 -16.75 -7.90 10.36
CA ILE A 99 -15.86 -8.83 9.63
C ILE A 99 -16.16 -8.81 8.12
N ASN A 100 -17.43 -8.72 7.71
CA ASN A 100 -17.83 -8.64 6.31
C ASN A 100 -17.58 -7.28 5.66
N TYR A 101 -17.83 -6.18 6.38
CA TYR A 101 -17.96 -4.83 5.80
C TYR A 101 -17.06 -3.77 6.46
N PHE A 102 -16.04 -4.16 7.21
CA PHE A 102 -15.14 -3.22 7.89
C PHE A 102 -14.52 -2.22 6.90
N PHE A 103 -13.89 -2.72 5.83
CA PHE A 103 -13.26 -1.86 4.83
C PHE A 103 -14.29 -1.11 3.98
N TYR A 104 -15.50 -1.67 3.80
CA TYR A 104 -16.60 -0.97 3.13
C TYR A 104 -17.06 0.26 3.93
N LYS A 105 -17.09 0.20 5.26
CA LYS A 105 -17.49 1.33 6.10
C LYS A 105 -16.35 2.30 6.45
N PHE A 106 -15.14 1.78 6.68
CA PHE A 106 -14.01 2.56 7.24
C PHE A 106 -12.79 2.59 6.32
N GLY A 107 -12.96 2.32 5.03
CA GLY A 107 -11.82 2.18 4.11
C GLY A 107 -11.04 3.48 3.91
N LEU A 108 -11.72 4.63 3.91
CA LEU A 108 -11.09 5.95 3.85
C LEU A 108 -10.27 6.25 5.11
N GLU A 109 -10.87 6.07 6.29
CA GLU A 109 -10.24 6.29 7.58
C GLU A 109 -9.02 5.36 7.75
N SER A 110 -9.16 4.09 7.38
CA SER A 110 -8.08 3.11 7.41
C SER A 110 -6.93 3.52 6.49
N SER A 111 -7.25 4.01 5.30
CA SER A 111 -6.25 4.47 4.34
C SER A 111 -5.54 5.74 4.82
N LEU A 112 -6.24 6.66 5.48
CA LEU A 112 -5.66 7.87 6.08
C LEU A 112 -4.69 7.54 7.22
N VAL A 113 -5.05 6.59 8.09
CA VAL A 113 -4.16 6.12 9.16
C VAL A 113 -2.87 5.56 8.58
N LEU A 114 -2.95 4.81 7.47
CA LEU A 114 -1.77 4.31 6.78
C LEU A 114 -0.90 5.42 6.19
N VAL A 115 -1.50 6.45 5.59
CA VAL A 115 -0.76 7.61 5.05
C VAL A 115 0.05 8.29 6.14
N ILE A 116 -0.56 8.53 7.31
CA ILE A 116 0.08 9.18 8.45
C ILE A 116 1.18 8.29 9.06
N SER A 117 1.02 6.97 8.95
CA SER A 117 1.99 5.99 9.47
C SER A 117 3.27 5.87 8.63
N VAL A 118 3.33 6.44 7.42
CA VAL A 118 4.51 6.31 6.56
C VAL A 118 5.65 7.23 7.02
N PRO A 119 6.91 6.74 7.14
CA PRO A 119 8.04 7.56 7.55
C PRO A 119 8.24 8.82 6.68
N LEU A 120 8.54 9.95 7.33
CA LEU A 120 8.80 11.27 6.72
C LEU A 120 9.79 11.29 5.52
N PRO A 121 10.89 10.52 5.49
CA PRO A 121 11.80 10.51 4.33
C PRO A 121 11.12 10.03 3.03
N CYS A 122 10.19 9.09 3.14
CA CYS A 122 9.41 8.60 2.00
C CYS A 122 8.34 9.63 1.59
N LEU A 123 7.84 10.40 2.56
CA LEU A 123 6.93 11.52 2.30
C LEU A 123 7.63 12.64 1.51
N PHE A 124 8.91 12.91 1.75
CA PHE A 124 9.64 13.99 1.08
C PHE A 124 9.79 13.77 -0.44
N VAL A 125 10.15 12.55 -0.87
CA VAL A 125 10.17 12.17 -2.31
C VAL A 125 8.80 12.38 -2.95
N ARG A 126 7.73 12.16 -2.18
CA ARG A 126 6.33 12.31 -2.63
C ARG A 126 5.89 13.78 -2.69
N MET A 127 6.31 14.61 -1.73
CA MET A 127 5.98 16.04 -1.68
C MET A 127 6.60 16.84 -2.83
N HIS A 128 7.82 16.47 -3.26
CA HIS A 128 8.48 17.16 -4.37
C HIS A 128 7.97 16.76 -5.75
N MET A 129 7.42 15.56 -5.92
CA MET A 129 6.98 15.11 -7.25
C MET A 129 5.63 15.71 -7.66
N LYS A 130 4.79 16.17 -6.72
CA LYS A 130 3.51 16.83 -7.02
C LYS A 130 3.12 17.82 -5.92
N CYS A 131 3.78 18.97 -5.88
CA CYS A 131 3.26 20.14 -5.17
C CYS A 131 1.84 20.44 -5.66
N THR A 132 0.81 20.06 -4.90
CA THR A 132 -0.38 20.86 -4.56
C THR A 132 -1.21 20.08 -3.52
N LEU A 133 -0.81 20.09 -2.25
CA LEU A 133 -1.77 19.84 -1.16
C LEU A 133 -2.53 21.15 -0.94
N LYS A 134 -3.54 21.41 -1.77
CA LYS A 134 -4.58 22.38 -1.40
C LYS A 134 -5.41 21.72 -0.29
N ILE A 135 -5.55 22.43 0.82
CA ILE A 135 -6.36 22.06 1.97
C ILE A 135 -7.84 22.06 1.51
N PHE A 136 -8.31 20.95 0.98
CA PHE A 136 -9.71 20.72 0.59
C PHE A 136 -10.28 19.55 1.40
N PRO A 137 -11.61 19.40 1.52
CA PRO A 137 -12.21 18.42 2.44
C PRO A 137 -11.74 17.00 2.12
N TYR A 138 -11.73 16.16 3.17
CA TYR A 138 -11.12 14.82 3.23
C TYR A 138 -11.42 13.92 2.01
N MET A 139 -12.60 14.05 1.41
CA MET A 139 -13.03 13.30 0.21
C MET A 139 -12.28 13.70 -1.08
N VAL A 140 -11.97 15.00 -1.27
CA VAL A 140 -11.29 15.50 -2.47
C VAL A 140 -9.81 15.15 -2.47
N ILE A 141 -9.17 15.19 -1.29
CA ILE A 141 -7.77 14.77 -1.13
C ILE A 141 -7.61 13.29 -1.49
N PHE A 142 -8.57 12.46 -1.11
CA PHE A 142 -8.51 11.03 -1.40
C PHE A 142 -8.90 10.69 -2.84
N HIS A 143 -9.90 11.38 -3.41
CA HIS A 143 -10.24 11.26 -4.82
C HIS A 143 -9.07 11.69 -5.71
N ASP A 144 -8.42 12.82 -5.40
CA ASP A 144 -7.20 13.22 -6.07
C ASP A 144 -6.08 12.21 -5.79
N PHE A 145 -5.93 11.63 -4.60
CA PHE A 145 -4.98 10.55 -4.32
C PHE A 145 -5.23 9.27 -5.13
N LEU A 146 -6.50 8.91 -5.39
CA LEU A 146 -6.89 7.78 -6.25
C LEU A 146 -6.73 8.10 -7.74
N CYS A 147 -7.04 9.29 -8.22
CA CYS A 147 -6.72 9.71 -9.59
C CYS A 147 -5.20 9.85 -9.81
N LEU A 148 -4.49 10.30 -8.77
CA LEU A 148 -3.03 10.25 -8.71
C LEU A 148 -2.54 8.81 -8.75
N SER A 149 -3.35 7.83 -8.31
CA SER A 149 -3.00 6.41 -8.35
C SER A 149 -2.95 5.85 -9.79
N GLU A 150 -3.79 6.35 -10.69
CA GLU A 150 -3.73 6.01 -12.13
C GLU A 150 -2.43 6.49 -12.78
N GLY A 151 -1.89 7.62 -12.31
CA GLY A 151 -0.53 8.07 -12.64
C GLY A 151 0.58 7.45 -11.77
N SER A 152 0.24 6.81 -10.65
CA SER A 152 1.17 6.27 -9.63
C SER A 152 1.68 4.86 -9.92
N ASN A 153 1.08 4.14 -10.87
CA ASN A 153 1.66 2.90 -11.38
C ASN A 153 3.10 3.10 -11.88
N SER A 154 3.52 4.35 -12.13
CA SER A 154 4.90 4.72 -12.45
C SER A 154 5.81 4.97 -11.24
N GLN A 155 5.28 5.25 -10.04
CA GLN A 155 6.05 5.69 -8.87
C GLN A 155 6.69 4.53 -8.10
N ILE A 156 5.99 3.41 -7.92
CA ILE A 156 6.57 2.22 -7.28
C ILE A 156 7.66 1.60 -8.17
N PRO A 157 7.48 1.43 -9.49
CA PRO A 157 8.56 1.06 -10.39
C PRO A 157 9.72 2.06 -10.37
N LEU A 158 9.45 3.36 -10.21
CA LEU A 158 10.50 4.39 -10.11
C LEU A 158 11.28 4.30 -8.79
N LEU A 159 10.62 4.11 -7.65
CA LEU A 159 11.29 3.90 -6.36
C LEU A 159 12.05 2.57 -6.33
N PHE A 160 11.48 1.52 -6.92
CA PHE A 160 12.16 0.25 -7.14
C PHE A 160 13.38 0.41 -8.07
N HIS A 161 13.23 1.18 -9.15
CA HIS A 161 14.32 1.51 -10.06
C HIS A 161 15.42 2.32 -9.36
N ILE A 162 15.07 3.23 -8.45
CA ILE A 162 16.02 3.97 -7.62
C ILE A 162 16.77 3.00 -6.68
N CYS A 163 16.05 2.10 -6.00
CA CYS A 163 16.67 1.10 -5.13
C CYS A 163 17.58 0.12 -5.88
N THR A 164 17.23 -0.21 -7.12
CA THR A 164 17.98 -1.11 -8.01
C THR A 164 18.99 -0.40 -8.90
N SER A 165 19.07 0.93 -8.78
CA SER A 165 19.72 1.77 -9.79
C SER A 165 21.16 1.36 -10.06
N TYR A 166 21.49 1.59 -11.32
CA TYR A 166 22.58 1.10 -12.14
C TYR A 166 23.95 0.96 -11.44
N GLN A 167 24.23 -0.22 -10.88
CA GLN A 167 25.55 -0.54 -10.29
C GLN A 167 26.61 -0.92 -11.34
N ASN A 168 26.26 -0.96 -12.63
CA ASN A 168 27.13 -1.48 -13.69
C ASN A 168 28.02 -0.41 -14.36
N MET A 169 27.91 0.85 -13.97
CA MET A 169 28.84 1.88 -14.43
C MET A 169 29.78 2.26 -13.30
N TRP A 170 31.07 2.23 -13.61
CA TRP A 170 32.20 2.72 -12.81
C TRP A 170 32.14 4.24 -12.58
N LEU A 171 30.98 4.86 -12.81
CA LEU A 171 30.73 6.28 -12.75
C LEU A 171 30.03 6.60 -11.44
N TYR A 172 30.64 7.47 -10.65
CA TYR A 172 30.03 7.99 -9.43
C TYR A 172 28.76 8.77 -9.73
N TYR A 173 27.81 8.70 -8.80
CA TYR A 173 26.60 9.52 -8.91
C TYR A 173 26.92 11.03 -8.88
N PRO A 174 26.20 11.88 -9.63
CA PRO A 174 26.47 13.32 -9.72
C PRO A 174 26.50 14.05 -8.38
N TRP A 175 25.68 13.63 -7.40
CA TRP A 175 25.64 14.21 -6.06
C TRP A 175 26.87 13.90 -5.19
N ARG A 176 27.78 13.02 -5.62
CA ARG A 176 29.08 12.73 -4.96
C ARG A 176 30.29 13.33 -5.69
N SER A 177 30.06 14.07 -6.77
CA SER A 177 31.12 14.78 -7.50
C SER A 177 31.81 15.85 -6.64
N GLY A 178 33.08 16.18 -6.94
CA GLY A 178 33.87 17.21 -6.24
C GLY A 178 33.15 18.56 -6.05
N ASN A 179 32.29 18.94 -7.00
CA ASN A 179 31.55 20.19 -6.99
C ASN A 179 30.18 20.12 -6.27
N ALA A 180 29.79 18.95 -5.76
CA ALA A 180 28.49 18.75 -5.13
C ALA A 180 28.51 19.11 -3.62
N ASN A 181 27.41 19.69 -3.13
CA ASN A 181 27.21 20.07 -1.72
C ASN A 181 26.26 19.14 -0.97
N PHE A 182 26.21 17.85 -1.33
CA PHE A 182 25.38 16.86 -0.67
C PHE A 182 26.16 16.10 0.40
N ASN A 183 25.67 16.14 1.64
CA ASN A 183 26.13 15.25 2.72
C ASN A 183 25.37 13.92 2.65
N SER A 184 25.99 12.84 3.14
CA SER A 184 25.40 11.51 3.34
C SER A 184 24.04 11.54 4.05
N ASN A 185 23.84 12.45 5.02
CA ASN A 185 22.54 12.61 5.69
C ASN A 185 21.46 13.17 4.75
N ILE A 186 21.81 14.12 3.88
CA ILE A 186 20.89 14.72 2.90
C ILE A 186 20.53 13.68 1.85
N ILE A 187 21.52 12.92 1.35
CA ILE A 187 21.32 11.84 0.36
C ILE A 187 20.38 10.77 0.92
N LYS A 188 20.60 10.35 2.18
CA LYS A 188 19.72 9.40 2.89
C LYS A 188 18.30 9.95 3.04
N TRP A 189 18.17 11.23 3.38
CA TRP A 189 16.88 11.87 3.60
C TRP A 189 16.09 12.05 2.29
N LEU A 190 16.78 12.33 1.18
CA LEU A 190 16.22 12.41 -0.17
C LEU A 190 15.91 11.05 -0.80
N TYR A 191 16.31 9.95 -0.16
CA TYR A 191 16.21 8.58 -0.68
C TYR A 191 16.86 8.42 -2.06
N PHE A 192 17.97 9.14 -2.30
CA PHE A 192 18.75 9.00 -3.52
C PHE A 192 19.54 7.70 -3.53
N PRO A 193 19.79 7.14 -4.71
CA PRO A 193 20.63 5.97 -4.78
C PRO A 193 22.08 6.33 -4.42
N ASP A 194 22.78 5.43 -3.74
CA ASP A 194 24.17 5.68 -3.38
C ASP A 194 24.89 4.37 -3.05
N PHE A 195 26.18 4.32 -3.36
CA PHE A 195 27.03 3.16 -3.09
C PHE A 195 27.57 3.14 -1.65
N ILE A 196 27.59 4.30 -0.99
CA ILE A 196 28.03 4.46 0.40
C ILE A 196 26.83 4.30 1.33
N VAL A 197 25.79 5.11 1.14
CA VAL A 197 24.57 5.04 1.98
C VAL A 197 23.41 4.47 1.18
N ARG A 198 23.24 3.14 1.22
CA ARG A 198 22.17 2.47 0.48
C ARG A 198 20.78 2.87 0.99
N PRO A 199 19.82 3.18 0.09
CA PRO A 199 18.43 3.38 0.46
C PRO A 199 17.86 2.08 1.06
N ASN A 200 17.06 2.18 2.12
CA ASN A 200 16.49 1.01 2.79
C ASN A 200 15.26 0.48 2.03
N PRO A 201 15.33 -0.70 1.38
CA PRO A 201 14.24 -1.21 0.56
C PRO A 201 12.98 -1.59 1.35
N VAL A 202 13.08 -1.76 2.68
CA VAL A 202 11.93 -2.07 3.55
C VAL A 202 10.87 -0.97 3.48
N PHE A 203 11.27 0.27 3.17
CA PHE A 203 10.32 1.37 3.04
C PHE A 203 9.31 1.19 1.89
N LEU A 204 9.65 0.40 0.87
CA LEU A 204 8.73 0.07 -0.22
C LEU A 204 7.53 -0.75 0.26
N VAL A 205 7.62 -1.43 1.42
CA VAL A 205 6.47 -2.16 2.00
C VAL A 205 5.34 -1.20 2.36
N TYR A 206 5.66 -0.01 2.88
CA TYR A 206 4.65 1.00 3.20
C TYR A 206 3.97 1.53 1.93
N ASP A 207 4.75 1.74 0.86
CA ASP A 207 4.19 2.11 -0.46
C ASP A 207 3.27 1.02 -1.02
N PHE A 208 3.67 -0.24 -0.90
CA PHE A 208 2.85 -1.37 -1.33
C PHE A 208 1.54 -1.46 -0.54
N MET A 209 1.58 -1.31 0.79
CA MET A 209 0.37 -1.32 1.62
C MET A 209 -0.56 -0.16 1.29
N LEU A 210 0.01 1.02 1.03
CA LEU A 210 -0.75 2.20 0.64
C LEU A 210 -1.43 2.01 -0.73
N LEU A 211 -0.70 1.46 -1.71
CA LEU A 211 -1.26 1.10 -3.02
C LEU A 211 -2.37 0.06 -2.89
N LEU A 212 -2.17 -0.95 -2.05
CA LEU A 212 -3.17 -1.98 -1.79
C LEU A 212 -4.45 -1.37 -1.24
N CYS A 213 -4.35 -0.51 -0.21
CA CYS A 213 -5.50 0.18 0.36
C CYS A 213 -6.18 1.14 -0.63
N ALA A 214 -5.42 1.88 -1.43
CA ALA A 214 -5.98 2.71 -2.49
C ALA A 214 -6.75 1.88 -3.53
N SER A 215 -6.20 0.73 -3.92
CA SER A 215 -6.85 -0.20 -4.87
C SER A 215 -8.15 -0.77 -4.29
N LEU A 216 -8.13 -1.18 -3.02
CA LEU A 216 -9.33 -1.64 -2.31
C LEU A 216 -10.37 -0.51 -2.14
N GLN A 217 -9.93 0.71 -1.88
CA GLN A 217 -10.85 1.85 -1.71
C GLN A 217 -11.51 2.24 -3.03
N ARG A 218 -10.77 2.22 -4.14
CA ARG A 218 -11.35 2.38 -5.48
C ARG A 218 -12.43 1.34 -5.74
N GLN A 219 -12.13 0.07 -5.49
CA GLN A 219 -13.11 -1.01 -5.66
C GLN A 219 -14.35 -0.79 -4.78
N THR A 220 -14.16 -0.31 -3.55
CA THR A 220 -15.24 0.01 -2.62
C THR A 220 -16.15 1.11 -3.16
N PHE A 221 -15.60 2.20 -3.71
CA PHE A 221 -16.40 3.26 -4.35
C PHE A 221 -17.18 2.78 -5.57
N GLU A 222 -16.63 1.86 -6.36
CA GLU A 222 -17.37 1.24 -7.46
C GLU A 222 -18.51 0.35 -6.96
N ASP A 223 -18.30 -0.36 -5.84
CA ASP A 223 -19.29 -1.25 -5.23
C ASP A 223 -20.40 -0.50 -4.48
N GLU A 224 -20.10 0.63 -3.83
CA GLU A 224 -21.07 1.51 -3.15
C GLU A 224 -22.16 2.04 -4.10
N ASN A 225 -21.83 2.21 -5.39
CA ASN A 225 -22.79 2.65 -6.39
C ASN A 225 -23.78 1.56 -6.82
N LYS A 226 -23.53 0.29 -6.48
CA LYS A 226 -24.38 -0.84 -6.85
C LYS A 226 -25.53 -0.99 -5.85
N ALA A 227 -26.77 -0.87 -6.34
CA ALA A 227 -27.97 -0.98 -5.51
C ALA A 227 -28.03 -2.29 -4.70
N ALA A 228 -27.63 -3.43 -5.30
CA ALA A 228 -27.60 -4.72 -4.61
C ALA A 228 -26.66 -4.72 -3.39
N VAL A 229 -25.53 -4.03 -3.47
CA VAL A 229 -24.58 -3.90 -2.36
C VAL A 229 -25.13 -2.96 -1.30
N ARG A 230 -25.72 -1.82 -1.69
CA ARG A 230 -26.35 -0.87 -0.74
C ARG A 230 -27.47 -1.51 0.09
N ILE A 231 -28.27 -2.39 -0.49
CA ILE A 231 -29.32 -3.11 0.24
C ILE A 231 -28.72 -4.03 1.32
N MET A 232 -27.61 -4.70 1.03
CA MET A 232 -26.99 -5.66 1.96
C MET A 232 -26.09 -4.99 3.01
N ALA A 233 -25.21 -4.09 2.57
CA ALA A 233 -24.18 -3.44 3.38
C ALA A 233 -24.63 -2.08 3.97
N GLY A 234 -25.78 -1.57 3.54
CA GLY A 234 -26.27 -0.25 3.92
C GLY A 234 -25.65 0.89 3.11
N ASP A 235 -26.29 2.04 3.22
CA ASP A 235 -25.85 3.27 2.57
C ASP A 235 -24.60 3.87 3.26
N ASN A 236 -23.74 4.48 2.46
CA ASN A 236 -22.49 5.15 2.87
C ASN A 236 -22.49 6.65 2.53
N VAL A 237 -23.60 7.18 2.00
CA VAL A 237 -23.72 8.61 1.70
C VAL A 237 -23.73 9.43 2.99
N GLU A 238 -22.98 10.54 2.98
CA GLU A 238 -22.95 11.50 4.08
C GLU A 238 -24.33 12.13 4.31
N ILE A 239 -24.72 12.24 5.57
CA ILE A 239 -25.99 12.85 5.97
C ILE A 239 -25.82 14.38 5.97
N CYS A 240 -26.86 15.12 5.55
CA CYS A 240 -26.84 16.58 5.49
C CYS A 240 -26.53 17.22 6.86
N MET A 241 -25.59 18.17 6.91
CA MET A 241 -25.14 18.82 8.15
C MET A 241 -26.19 19.74 8.81
N ASN A 242 -27.26 20.12 8.09
CA ASN A 242 -28.24 21.12 8.55
C ASN A 242 -29.53 20.50 9.11
N LEU A 243 -29.51 19.23 9.53
CA LEU A 243 -30.69 18.55 10.07
C LEU A 243 -30.85 18.81 11.58
N ASP A 244 -32.03 19.28 11.99
CA ASP A 244 -32.40 19.42 13.39
C ASP A 244 -32.85 18.07 13.95
N ALA A 245 -32.28 17.66 15.09
CA ALA A 245 -32.49 16.35 15.72
C ALA A 245 -33.97 16.11 16.08
N ALA A 246 -34.69 17.15 16.49
CA ALA A 246 -36.11 17.03 16.87
C ALA A 246 -36.98 16.65 15.66
N SER A 247 -36.79 17.32 14.52
CA SER A 247 -37.53 17.04 13.28
C SER A 247 -37.10 15.75 12.58
N PHE A 248 -35.82 15.38 12.70
CA PHE A 248 -35.26 14.19 12.04
C PHE A 248 -35.51 12.89 12.81
N SER A 249 -35.78 12.95 14.12
CA SER A 249 -36.01 11.77 14.97
C SER A 249 -37.07 10.80 14.42
N GLN A 250 -38.14 11.32 13.81
CA GLN A 250 -39.22 10.52 13.22
C GLN A 250 -38.84 9.83 11.90
N HIS A 251 -37.79 10.31 11.23
CA HIS A 251 -37.33 9.83 9.93
C HIS A 251 -36.02 9.02 10.04
N ASN A 252 -35.45 8.91 11.24
CA ASN A 252 -34.22 8.17 11.47
C ASN A 252 -34.49 6.66 11.43
N PRO A 253 -33.86 5.90 10.51
CA PRO A 253 -34.05 4.45 10.43
C PRO A 253 -33.38 3.67 11.58
N VAL A 254 -32.55 4.33 12.40
CA VAL A 254 -31.82 3.69 13.50
C VAL A 254 -32.71 3.63 14.76
N PRO A 255 -32.85 2.47 15.42
CA PRO A 255 -33.62 2.35 16.64
C PRO A 255 -33.00 3.13 17.80
N ASP A 256 -33.83 3.51 18.77
CA ASP A 256 -33.37 4.22 19.97
C ASP A 256 -32.55 3.30 20.88
N PHE A 257 -31.29 3.67 21.10
CA PHE A 257 -30.33 2.95 21.93
C PHE A 257 -30.07 3.65 23.28
N ILE A 258 -30.66 4.81 23.56
CA ILE A 258 -30.40 5.59 24.79
C ILE A 258 -30.81 4.78 26.04
N HIS A 259 -31.84 3.97 25.90
CA HIS A 259 -32.41 3.21 27.02
C HIS A 259 -31.75 1.86 27.28
N CYS A 260 -30.69 1.48 26.55
CA CYS A 260 -29.90 0.26 26.77
C CYS A 260 -30.78 -1.00 27.01
N ARG A 261 -31.79 -1.20 26.15
CA ARG A 261 -32.74 -2.32 26.26
C ARG A 261 -32.12 -3.64 25.84
#